data_AF-A0A7C9AQJ4-F1
#
_entry.id   AF-A0A7C9AQJ4-F1
#
_cell.length_a   1.000
_cell.length_b   1.000
_cell.length_c   1.000
_cell.angle_alpha   90.00
_cell.angle_beta   90.00
_cell.angle_gamma   90.00
#
_symmetry.space_group_name_H-M   'P 1'
#
loop_
_entity.id
_entity.type
_entity.pdbx_description
1 polymer ?
#
loop_
_entity_poly.entity_id
_entity_poly.type
_entity_poly.pdbx_seq_one_letter_code
_entity_poly.pdbx_strand_id
1 'polypeptide(L)'
;MFDVDGELTAGVASVESIERCVTPQWIQGFKPIIRSAPVMLVDANLSIEALNASCRMAADFGVPVWFEPVSVAKSKRVASVAKHVTFASPNEHELVAMAEALTHGNVFRPIQRDQNKNSCSIESLFKELKHAILVLLDGGIKFVLVTLGPQGAILCSRLEPTCLNECLNSAKILGGRNELFEAVTGRCRTHRYTSSTLRKRGSHLFAMHFPALPATVGRVGGAGDCLAGGVLASLCSGLSIMQSVAVGIAAAKAALLVETNVPHQYDLTALADDAGAVYDAARVVFQESLL
;
A
#
# COMPACT_ATOMS: atom_id res chain seq x y z
N MET A 1 -20.16 -10.98 -13.03
CA MET A 1 -20.66 -10.33 -14.25
C MET A 1 -19.75 -9.17 -14.53
N PHE A 2 -19.23 -9.13 -15.75
CA PHE A 2 -18.50 -7.97 -16.27
C PHE A 2 -19.40 -7.34 -17.35
N ASP A 3 -19.34 -6.03 -17.53
CA ASP A 3 -20.01 -5.37 -18.66
C ASP A 3 -19.23 -5.54 -19.98
N VAL A 4 -19.71 -4.86 -21.03
CA VAL A 4 -19.12 -4.90 -22.38
C VAL A 4 -17.73 -4.25 -22.45
N ASP A 5 -17.39 -3.41 -21.46
CA ASP A 5 -16.09 -2.74 -21.36
C ASP A 5 -15.12 -3.50 -20.46
N GLY A 6 -15.56 -4.63 -19.87
CA GLY A 6 -14.76 -5.48 -18.99
C GLY A 6 -14.73 -5.02 -17.54
N GLU A 7 -15.57 -4.06 -17.13
CA GLU A 7 -15.70 -3.65 -15.73
C GLU A 7 -16.63 -4.59 -14.95
N LEU A 8 -16.30 -4.86 -13.68
CA LEU A 8 -17.07 -5.78 -12.83
C LEU A 8 -18.40 -5.15 -12.41
N THR A 9 -19.52 -5.63 -12.95
CA THR A 9 -20.87 -5.15 -12.64
C THR A 9 -21.54 -5.84 -11.46
N ALA A 10 -21.26 -7.13 -11.24
CA ALA A 10 -21.75 -7.87 -10.07
C ALA A 10 -20.87 -9.09 -9.77
N GLY A 11 -20.51 -9.30 -8.51
CA GLY A 11 -19.73 -10.46 -8.07
C GLY A 11 -20.28 -11.05 -6.79
N VAL A 12 -20.40 -12.38 -6.74
CA VAL A 12 -20.67 -13.12 -5.50
C VAL A 12 -19.37 -13.79 -5.09
N ALA A 13 -18.79 -13.35 -3.98
CA ALA A 13 -17.57 -13.94 -3.43
C ALA A 13 -17.93 -14.84 -2.23
N SER A 14 -17.83 -16.16 -2.40
CA SER A 14 -17.90 -17.11 -1.29
C SER A 14 -16.49 -17.44 -0.83
N VAL A 15 -15.98 -16.65 0.13
CA VAL A 15 -14.66 -16.86 0.76
C VAL A 15 -14.79 -17.14 2.26
N GLU A 16 -15.98 -17.58 2.68
CA GLU A 16 -16.34 -17.88 4.08
C GLU A 16 -15.42 -18.95 4.71
N SER A 17 -14.87 -19.85 3.89
CA SER A 17 -13.89 -20.84 4.33
C SER A 17 -12.64 -20.21 4.95
N ILE A 18 -12.17 -19.07 4.43
CA ILE A 18 -10.99 -18.38 5.00
C ILE A 18 -11.34 -17.84 6.38
N GLU A 19 -12.49 -17.18 6.50
CA GLU A 19 -12.96 -16.58 7.75
C GLU A 19 -13.17 -17.62 8.86
N ARG A 20 -13.60 -18.83 8.50
CA ARG A 20 -13.87 -19.91 9.46
C ARG A 20 -12.65 -20.77 9.78
N CYS A 21 -11.79 -21.03 8.80
CA CYS A 21 -10.70 -22.02 8.93
C CYS A 21 -9.38 -21.39 9.40
N VAL A 22 -9.11 -20.13 9.06
CA VAL A 22 -7.89 -19.45 9.50
C VAL A 22 -8.12 -18.84 10.89
N THR A 23 -8.02 -19.70 11.92
CA THR A 23 -8.31 -19.32 13.31
C THR A 23 -7.09 -18.72 14.02
N PRO A 24 -7.30 -17.97 15.12
CA PRO A 24 -6.21 -17.54 16.00
C PRO A 24 -5.26 -18.68 16.44
N GLN A 25 -5.82 -19.85 16.76
CA GLN A 25 -5.06 -21.02 17.18
C GLN A 25 -4.19 -21.55 16.04
N TRP A 26 -4.72 -21.56 14.82
CA TRP A 26 -3.94 -21.93 13.63
C TRP A 26 -2.76 -20.98 13.42
N ILE A 27 -3.00 -19.66 13.49
CA ILE A 27 -1.96 -18.62 13.35
C ILE A 27 -0.85 -18.78 14.41
N GLN A 28 -1.21 -19.10 15.66
CA GLN A 28 -0.26 -19.35 16.74
C GLN A 28 0.73 -20.47 16.45
N GLY A 29 0.36 -21.46 15.64
CA GLY A 29 1.27 -22.52 15.17
C GLY A 29 2.48 -22.00 14.39
N PHE A 30 2.35 -20.83 13.74
CA PHE A 30 3.40 -20.22 12.91
C PHE A 30 4.21 -19.15 13.64
N LYS A 31 4.12 -19.08 14.97
CA LYS A 31 4.83 -18.11 15.81
C LYS A 31 6.33 -17.99 15.50
N PRO A 32 7.11 -19.07 15.28
CA PRO A 32 8.53 -18.96 14.94
C PRO A 32 8.76 -18.25 13.59
N ILE A 33 7.90 -18.53 12.60
CA ILE A 33 7.98 -17.94 11.26
C ILE A 33 7.65 -16.45 11.34
N ILE A 34 6.53 -16.10 11.97
CA ILE A 34 6.10 -14.71 12.14
C ILE A 34 7.20 -13.90 12.84
N ARG A 35 7.77 -14.42 13.95
CA ARG A 35 8.86 -13.74 14.68
C ARG A 35 10.09 -13.46 13.81
N SER A 36 10.36 -14.31 12.82
CA SER A 36 11.53 -14.17 11.94
C SER A 36 11.27 -13.35 10.68
N ALA A 37 10.00 -13.03 10.38
CA ALA A 37 9.62 -12.40 9.14
C ALA A 37 10.07 -10.92 9.08
N PRO A 38 10.51 -10.42 7.91
CA PRO A 38 10.84 -9.01 7.72
C PRO A 38 9.59 -8.11 7.78
N VAL A 39 8.45 -8.66 7.34
CA VAL A 39 7.15 -8.01 7.28
C VAL A 39 6.07 -9.09 7.25
N MET A 40 4.91 -8.80 7.80
CA MET A 40 3.74 -9.67 7.76
C MET A 40 2.62 -8.98 7.00
N LEU A 41 2.23 -9.52 5.84
CA LEU A 41 1.02 -9.10 5.14
C LEU A 41 -0.18 -9.88 5.68
N VAL A 42 -1.24 -9.16 6.00
CA VAL A 42 -2.56 -9.71 6.32
C VAL A 42 -3.59 -9.04 5.43
N ASP A 43 -4.50 -9.83 4.87
CA ASP A 43 -5.62 -9.31 4.11
C ASP A 43 -6.87 -9.22 4.98
N ALA A 44 -7.84 -8.42 4.53
CA ALA A 44 -9.10 -8.29 5.22
C ALA A 44 -10.06 -9.47 4.98
N ASN A 45 -9.64 -10.54 4.30
CA ASN A 45 -10.43 -11.78 4.22
C ASN A 45 -10.41 -12.53 5.55
N LEU A 46 -9.43 -12.30 6.41
CA LEU A 46 -9.39 -12.86 7.76
C LEU A 46 -10.52 -12.33 8.64
N SER A 47 -10.98 -13.15 9.60
CA SER A 47 -11.94 -12.73 10.63
C SER A 47 -11.32 -11.67 11.57
N ILE A 48 -12.15 -10.96 12.32
CA ILE A 48 -11.68 -9.94 13.28
C ILE A 48 -10.78 -10.60 14.35
N GLU A 49 -11.11 -11.80 14.80
CA GLU A 49 -10.34 -12.55 15.79
C GLU A 49 -8.98 -12.95 15.22
N ALA A 50 -8.95 -13.45 13.98
CA ALA A 50 -7.72 -13.83 13.28
C ALA A 50 -6.82 -12.62 13.02
N LEU A 51 -7.38 -11.49 12.53
CA LEU A 51 -6.66 -10.23 12.37
C LEU A 51 -6.05 -9.76 13.69
N ASN A 52 -6.83 -9.77 14.77
CA ASN A 52 -6.32 -9.40 16.10
C ASN A 52 -5.17 -10.29 16.53
N ALA A 53 -5.29 -11.61 16.38
CA ALA A 53 -4.26 -12.55 16.76
C ALA A 53 -2.96 -12.35 15.96
N SER A 54 -3.08 -12.20 14.63
CA SER A 54 -1.94 -11.92 13.74
C SER A 54 -1.27 -10.60 14.11
N CYS A 55 -2.01 -9.49 14.09
CA CYS A 55 -1.45 -8.15 14.27
C CYS A 55 -0.84 -7.94 15.66
N ARG A 56 -1.44 -8.50 16.73
CA ARG A 56 -0.86 -8.45 18.07
C ARG A 56 0.44 -9.24 18.13
N MET A 57 0.47 -10.44 17.57
CA MET A 57 1.68 -11.26 17.57
C MET A 57 2.83 -10.60 16.80
N ALA A 58 2.55 -10.02 15.63
CA ALA A 58 3.56 -9.27 14.89
C ALA A 58 4.06 -8.06 15.70
N ALA A 59 3.15 -7.31 16.33
CA ALA A 59 3.51 -6.18 17.18
C ALA A 59 4.39 -6.61 18.38
N ASP A 60 4.06 -7.71 19.05
CA ASP A 60 4.85 -8.27 20.17
C ASP A 60 6.28 -8.65 19.75
N PHE A 61 6.49 -8.99 18.48
CA PHE A 61 7.80 -9.30 17.91
C PHE A 61 8.48 -8.13 17.19
N GLY A 62 7.84 -6.96 17.14
CA GLY A 62 8.35 -5.81 16.39
C GLY A 62 8.35 -6.01 14.87
N VAL A 63 7.52 -6.91 14.36
CA VAL A 63 7.38 -7.19 12.93
C VAL A 63 6.37 -6.20 12.32
N PRO A 64 6.73 -5.44 11.27
CA PRO A 64 5.81 -4.52 10.63
C PRO A 64 4.68 -5.27 9.92
N VAL A 65 3.48 -4.71 9.98
CA VAL A 65 2.27 -5.30 9.40
C VAL A 65 1.81 -4.50 8.19
N TRP A 66 1.59 -5.18 7.08
CA TRP A 66 0.90 -4.66 5.91
C TRP A 66 -0.55 -5.16 5.91
N PHE A 67 -1.52 -4.24 5.92
CA PHE A 67 -2.94 -4.55 5.87
C PHE A 67 -3.47 -4.30 4.46
N GLU A 68 -3.87 -5.38 3.77
CA GLU A 68 -4.51 -5.32 2.46
C GLU A 68 -6.04 -5.28 2.62
N PRO A 69 -6.73 -4.17 2.25
CA PRO A 69 -8.14 -3.99 2.60
C PRO A 69 -9.15 -4.87 1.84
N VAL A 70 -8.76 -5.43 0.69
CA VAL A 70 -9.52 -6.35 -0.18
C VAL A 70 -10.79 -5.77 -0.81
N SER A 71 -11.67 -5.17 -0.02
CA SER A 71 -12.91 -4.55 -0.47
C SER A 71 -13.44 -3.54 0.54
N VAL A 72 -14.31 -2.64 0.09
CA VAL A 72 -14.98 -1.62 0.93
C VAL A 72 -15.65 -2.21 2.18
N ALA A 73 -16.28 -3.38 2.07
CA ALA A 73 -16.96 -4.01 3.20
C ALA A 73 -15.96 -4.59 4.22
N LYS A 74 -14.89 -5.23 3.74
CA LYS A 74 -13.89 -5.90 4.58
C LYS A 74 -12.87 -4.95 5.16
N SER A 75 -12.56 -3.86 4.46
CA SER A 75 -11.61 -2.83 4.89
C SER A 75 -11.96 -2.29 6.28
N LYS A 76 -13.25 -2.21 6.62
CA LYS A 76 -13.77 -1.77 7.93
C LYS A 76 -13.22 -2.59 9.11
N ARG A 77 -12.76 -3.84 8.89
CA ARG A 77 -12.13 -4.69 9.92
C ARG A 77 -10.85 -4.08 10.49
N VAL A 78 -10.21 -3.14 9.77
CA VAL A 78 -9.03 -2.41 10.23
C VAL A 78 -9.26 -1.72 11.57
N ALA A 79 -10.49 -1.30 11.88
CA ALA A 79 -10.83 -0.60 13.12
C ALA A 79 -10.42 -1.38 14.38
N SER A 80 -10.37 -2.72 14.29
CA SER A 80 -9.96 -3.59 15.40
C SER A 80 -8.45 -3.70 15.59
N VAL A 81 -7.65 -3.34 14.57
CA VAL A 81 -6.20 -3.60 14.53
C VAL A 81 -5.34 -2.40 14.11
N ALA A 82 -5.93 -1.25 13.78
CA ALA A 82 -5.22 -0.09 13.21
C ALA A 82 -3.94 0.31 13.95
N LYS A 83 -3.95 0.29 15.28
CA LYS A 83 -2.78 0.59 16.14
C LYS A 83 -1.58 -0.34 15.95
N HIS A 84 -1.77 -1.51 15.36
CA HIS A 84 -0.75 -2.51 15.07
C HIS A 84 -0.33 -2.52 13.60
N VAL A 85 -1.02 -1.77 12.74
CA VAL A 85 -0.77 -1.74 11.30
C VAL A 85 0.34 -0.75 10.98
N THR A 86 1.32 -1.18 10.19
CA THR A 86 2.40 -0.31 9.72
C THR A 86 2.05 0.31 8.36
N PHE A 87 1.58 -0.51 7.43
CA PHE A 87 1.19 -0.11 6.08
C PHE A 87 -0.25 -0.50 5.81
N ALA A 88 -0.98 0.34 5.09
CA ALA A 88 -2.24 -0.03 4.45
C ALA A 88 -2.28 0.46 3.01
N SER A 89 -2.90 -0.31 2.12
CA SER A 89 -2.94 -0.07 0.67
C SER A 89 -4.35 0.13 0.08
N PRO A 90 -5.24 0.91 0.73
CA PRO A 90 -6.61 1.04 0.24
C PRO A 90 -6.68 1.74 -1.12
N ASN A 91 -7.69 1.40 -1.90
CA ASN A 91 -8.20 2.35 -2.90
C ASN A 91 -9.02 3.48 -2.24
N GLU A 92 -9.45 4.45 -3.03
CA GLU A 92 -10.26 5.59 -2.59
C GLU A 92 -11.51 5.22 -1.78
N HIS A 93 -12.27 4.22 -2.24
CA HIS A 93 -13.51 3.81 -1.60
C HIS A 93 -13.26 3.05 -0.29
N GLU A 94 -12.25 2.19 -0.28
CA GLU A 94 -11.81 1.47 0.91
C GLU A 94 -11.28 2.41 1.97
N LEU A 95 -10.50 3.43 1.58
CA LEU A 95 -9.96 4.44 2.47
C LEU A 95 -11.08 5.15 3.25
N VAL A 96 -12.14 5.56 2.55
CA VAL A 96 -13.30 6.19 3.18
C VAL A 96 -13.98 5.23 4.15
N ALA A 97 -14.23 3.99 3.74
CA ALA A 97 -14.85 2.99 4.60
C ALA A 97 -14.02 2.65 5.85
N MET A 98 -12.69 2.61 5.71
CA MET A 98 -11.76 2.44 6.83
C MET A 98 -11.84 3.62 7.80
N ALA A 99 -11.88 4.85 7.28
CA ALA A 99 -11.96 6.05 8.10
C ALA A 99 -13.28 6.13 8.87
N GLU A 100 -14.41 5.83 8.22
CA GLU A 100 -15.73 5.73 8.88
C GLU A 100 -15.74 4.68 10.00
N ALA A 101 -15.09 3.53 9.77
CA ALA A 101 -15.01 2.47 10.76
C ALA A 101 -14.19 2.89 12.00
N LEU A 102 -13.19 3.76 11.82
CA LEU A 102 -12.36 4.29 12.91
C LEU A 102 -13.00 5.45 13.68
N THR A 103 -13.84 6.26 13.02
CA THR A 103 -14.53 7.39 13.67
C THR A 103 -15.88 7.02 14.27
N HIS A 104 -16.36 5.79 14.07
CA HIS A 104 -17.70 5.33 14.46
C HIS A 104 -18.84 6.21 13.90
N GLY A 105 -18.65 6.84 12.74
CA GLY A 105 -19.65 7.72 12.14
C GLY A 105 -19.46 7.98 10.65
N ASN A 106 -20.56 8.30 9.96
CA ASN A 106 -20.58 8.63 8.53
C ASN A 106 -20.21 10.12 8.31
N VAL A 107 -18.97 10.47 8.66
CA VAL A 107 -18.46 11.86 8.52
C VAL A 107 -18.01 12.14 7.09
N PHE A 108 -17.74 11.10 6.31
CA PHE A 108 -17.18 11.18 4.98
C PHE A 108 -18.27 11.17 3.90
N ARG A 109 -18.07 11.96 2.85
CA ARG A 109 -18.94 11.92 1.67
C ARG A 109 -18.44 10.85 0.71
N PRO A 110 -19.33 10.11 0.03
CA PRO A 110 -18.93 9.21 -1.04
C PRO A 110 -18.13 9.97 -2.10
N ILE A 111 -17.04 9.37 -2.55
CA ILE A 111 -16.20 9.94 -3.62
C ILE A 111 -16.99 9.83 -4.92
N GLN A 112 -17.41 10.96 -5.47
CA GLN A 112 -18.06 11.04 -6.77
C GLN A 112 -16.98 11.33 -7.82
N ARG A 113 -16.41 10.28 -8.42
CA ARG A 113 -15.65 10.44 -9.65
C ARG A 113 -16.64 10.76 -10.76
N ASP A 114 -16.77 12.05 -11.04
CA ASP A 114 -17.62 12.58 -12.08
C ASP A 114 -17.02 12.14 -13.43
N GLN A 115 -17.54 11.07 -14.04
CA GLN A 115 -17.03 10.49 -15.30
C GLN A 115 -17.00 11.52 -16.45
N ASN A 116 -17.76 12.61 -16.33
CA ASN A 116 -17.87 13.72 -17.29
C ASN A 116 -17.04 14.96 -16.95
N LYS A 117 -16.31 15.01 -15.83
CA LYS A 117 -15.37 16.13 -15.56
C LYS A 117 -13.98 15.81 -16.09
N ASN A 118 -13.57 16.58 -17.09
CA ASN A 118 -12.17 16.72 -17.48
C ASN A 118 -11.27 16.88 -16.24
N SER A 119 -10.42 15.88 -16.01
CA SER A 119 -9.21 15.88 -15.16
C SER A 119 -9.33 16.58 -13.79
N CYS A 120 -9.79 15.85 -12.76
CA CYS A 120 -9.51 16.25 -11.38
C CYS A 120 -7.98 16.22 -11.15
N SER A 121 -7.39 17.32 -10.70
CA SER A 121 -5.96 17.37 -10.41
C SER A 121 -5.63 16.48 -9.20
N ILE A 122 -4.41 15.93 -9.16
CA ILE A 122 -4.01 15.07 -8.04
C ILE A 122 -4.04 15.80 -6.69
N GLU A 123 -3.79 17.11 -6.70
CA GLU A 123 -3.83 17.97 -5.51
C GLU A 123 -5.26 18.17 -5.02
N SER A 124 -6.22 18.27 -5.93
CA SER A 124 -7.64 18.39 -5.59
C SER A 124 -8.15 17.07 -5.01
N LEU A 125 -7.79 15.95 -5.65
CA LEU A 125 -8.09 14.62 -5.13
C LEU A 125 -7.46 14.39 -3.75
N PHE A 126 -6.19 14.75 -3.56
CA PHE A 126 -5.55 14.66 -2.26
C PHE A 126 -6.29 15.48 -1.19
N LYS A 127 -6.76 16.70 -1.51
CA LYS A 127 -7.53 17.52 -0.56
C LYS A 127 -8.82 16.84 -0.12
N GLU A 128 -9.51 16.15 -1.03
CA GLU A 128 -10.72 15.38 -0.72
C GLU A 128 -10.41 14.18 0.19
N LEU A 129 -9.32 13.46 -0.08
CA LEU A 129 -8.93 12.26 0.67
C LEU A 129 -8.20 12.57 1.99
N LYS A 130 -7.67 13.79 2.15
CA LYS A 130 -6.79 14.18 3.27
C LYS A 130 -7.38 13.86 4.64
N HIS A 131 -8.67 14.13 4.84
CA HIS A 131 -9.30 13.89 6.15
C HIS A 131 -9.33 12.39 6.48
N ALA A 132 -9.66 11.54 5.52
CA ALA A 132 -9.69 10.08 5.71
C ALA A 132 -8.27 9.53 5.97
N ILE A 133 -7.28 10.02 5.21
CA ILE A 133 -5.87 9.69 5.42
C ILE A 133 -5.44 10.04 6.85
N LEU A 134 -5.79 11.24 7.33
CA LEU A 134 -5.44 11.68 8.68
C LEU A 134 -6.08 10.78 9.74
N VAL A 135 -7.35 10.39 9.58
CA VAL A 135 -8.02 9.46 10.51
C VAL A 135 -7.28 8.14 10.62
N LEU A 136 -6.83 7.55 9.49
CA LEU A 136 -6.06 6.31 9.51
C LEU A 136 -4.71 6.48 10.21
N LEU A 137 -4.00 7.57 9.92
CA LEU A 137 -2.71 7.89 10.55
C LEU A 137 -2.85 8.13 12.06
N ASP A 138 -3.89 8.87 12.47
CA ASP A 138 -4.24 9.12 13.87
C ASP A 138 -4.72 7.85 14.59
N GLY A 139 -5.31 6.91 13.84
CA GLY A 139 -5.67 5.57 14.32
C GLY A 139 -4.46 4.65 14.58
N GLY A 140 -3.25 5.11 14.27
CA GLY A 140 -1.97 4.43 14.54
C GLY A 140 -1.31 3.79 13.32
N ILE A 141 -1.92 3.88 12.13
CA ILE A 141 -1.29 3.41 10.89
C ILE A 141 -0.11 4.33 10.55
N LYS A 142 1.07 3.77 10.23
CA LYS A 142 2.27 4.58 9.97
C LYS A 142 2.35 5.11 8.54
N PHE A 143 1.96 4.29 7.56
CA PHE A 143 2.00 4.61 6.14
C PHE A 143 0.68 4.20 5.48
N VAL A 144 0.08 5.13 4.73
CA VAL A 144 -1.12 4.88 3.95
C VAL A 144 -0.77 5.08 2.47
N LEU A 145 -0.81 4.01 1.69
CA LEU A 145 -0.57 4.00 0.25
C LEU A 145 -1.91 3.92 -0.48
N VAL A 146 -2.46 5.07 -0.84
CA VAL A 146 -3.76 5.14 -1.50
C VAL A 146 -3.59 4.86 -2.98
N THR A 147 -4.25 3.81 -3.50
CA THR A 147 -4.23 3.46 -4.92
C THR A 147 -5.32 4.22 -5.68
N LEU A 148 -4.98 4.77 -6.84
CA LEU A 148 -5.82 5.70 -7.61
C LEU A 148 -6.09 5.22 -9.06
N GLY A 149 -5.81 3.94 -9.34
CA GLY A 149 -5.95 3.36 -10.68
C GLY A 149 -5.06 4.07 -11.70
N PRO A 150 -5.61 4.60 -12.82
CA PRO A 150 -4.83 5.27 -13.86
C PRO A 150 -4.05 6.52 -13.40
N GLN A 151 -4.34 7.06 -12.21
CA GLN A 151 -3.59 8.19 -11.65
C GLN A 151 -2.39 7.76 -10.80
N GLY A 152 -2.16 6.45 -10.60
CA GLY A 152 -1.05 5.92 -9.81
C GLY A 152 -1.42 5.74 -8.34
N ALA A 153 -0.55 6.23 -7.43
CA ALA A 153 -0.76 6.10 -5.99
C ALA A 153 -0.25 7.32 -5.21
N ILE A 154 -0.79 7.55 -4.02
CA ILE A 154 -0.28 8.55 -3.07
C ILE A 154 0.18 7.84 -1.79
N LEU A 155 1.45 8.02 -1.46
CA LEU A 155 2.04 7.59 -0.19
C LEU A 155 1.95 8.72 0.84
N CYS A 156 1.30 8.43 1.97
CA CYS A 156 1.15 9.37 3.08
C CYS A 156 1.78 8.82 4.37
N SER A 157 2.43 9.68 5.13
CA SER A 157 2.94 9.35 6.47
C SER A 157 3.08 10.60 7.34
N ARG A 158 3.15 10.41 8.66
CA ARG A 158 3.65 11.42 9.61
C ARG A 158 5.12 11.21 10.00
N LEU A 159 5.72 10.12 9.54
CA LEU A 159 7.12 9.81 9.74
C LEU A 159 7.93 10.33 8.56
N GLU A 160 9.20 10.68 8.79
CA GLU A 160 10.11 10.90 7.67
C GLU A 160 10.29 9.58 6.88
N PRO A 161 10.32 9.62 5.54
CA PRO A 161 10.49 8.43 4.70
C PRO A 161 11.74 7.60 5.04
N THR A 162 12.77 8.23 5.62
CA THR A 162 14.04 7.62 6.05
C THR A 162 13.89 6.75 7.31
N CYS A 163 12.94 7.06 8.20
CA CYS A 163 12.68 6.30 9.44
C CYS A 163 12.13 4.88 9.18
N LEU A 164 11.75 4.59 7.94
CA LEU A 164 11.22 3.30 7.54
C LEU A 164 12.35 2.27 7.39
N ASN A 165 13.52 2.69 6.92
CA ASN A 165 14.72 1.87 6.98
C ASN A 165 15.04 1.52 8.43
N GLU A 166 14.81 2.39 9.41
CA GLU A 166 15.00 2.04 10.82
C GLU A 166 13.98 1.00 11.29
N CYS A 167 12.70 1.11 10.89
CA CYS A 167 11.65 0.13 11.20
C CYS A 167 11.91 -1.26 10.59
N LEU A 168 12.51 -1.31 9.40
CA LEU A 168 12.85 -2.56 8.71
C LEU A 168 14.27 -3.05 8.99
N ASN A 169 15.21 -2.20 9.40
CA ASN A 169 16.56 -2.61 9.81
C ASN A 169 16.56 -3.26 11.20
N SER A 170 15.57 -2.95 12.05
CA SER A 170 15.26 -3.79 13.22
C SER A 170 14.66 -5.15 12.82
N ALA A 171 14.07 -5.23 11.63
CA ALA A 171 13.63 -6.48 11.04
C ALA A 171 14.77 -7.11 10.21
N LYS A 172 14.75 -8.43 10.07
CA LYS A 172 15.86 -9.17 9.47
C LYS A 172 15.75 -9.06 7.95
N ILE A 173 16.64 -8.31 7.28
CA ILE A 173 16.74 -8.30 5.82
C ILE A 173 16.89 -9.74 5.33
N LEU A 174 15.93 -10.21 4.54
CA LEU A 174 15.91 -11.59 4.08
C LEU A 174 16.88 -11.73 2.90
N GLY A 175 18.11 -12.17 3.17
CA GLY A 175 19.07 -12.58 2.12
C GLY A 175 20.02 -11.51 1.58
N GLY A 176 20.15 -10.34 2.21
CA GLY A 176 21.06 -9.28 1.77
C GLY A 176 20.59 -8.53 0.51
N ARG A 177 21.44 -7.64 -0.02
CA ARG A 177 21.17 -6.90 -1.26
C ARG A 177 21.19 -7.88 -2.43
N ASN A 178 20.03 -8.10 -3.04
CA ASN A 178 19.82 -9.06 -4.13
C ASN A 178 19.79 -8.39 -5.51
N GLU A 179 19.54 -9.17 -6.56
CA GLU A 179 19.48 -8.66 -7.95
C GLU A 179 18.44 -7.55 -8.14
N LEU A 180 17.30 -7.62 -7.44
CA LEU A 180 16.28 -6.56 -7.46
C LEU A 180 16.82 -5.26 -6.87
N PHE A 181 17.53 -5.33 -5.74
CA PHE A 181 18.15 -4.16 -5.12
C PHE A 181 19.15 -3.49 -6.08
N GLU A 182 20.04 -4.27 -6.70
CA GLU A 182 21.05 -3.73 -7.61
C GLU A 182 20.42 -3.13 -8.88
N ALA A 183 19.43 -3.81 -9.46
CA ALA A 183 18.73 -3.33 -10.65
C ALA A 183 18.00 -1.99 -10.42
N VAL A 184 17.35 -1.85 -9.26
CA VAL A 184 16.54 -0.67 -8.91
C VAL A 184 17.42 0.49 -8.43
N THR A 185 18.43 0.25 -7.61
CA THR A 185 19.29 1.34 -7.10
C THR A 185 20.07 2.06 -8.19
N GLY A 186 20.41 1.37 -9.29
CA GLY A 186 21.03 2.00 -10.46
C GLY A 186 20.13 3.04 -11.15
N ARG A 187 18.80 2.90 -11.03
CA ARG A 187 17.80 3.74 -11.73
C ARG A 187 17.11 4.73 -10.80
N CYS A 188 16.79 4.31 -9.58
CA CYS A 188 16.11 5.12 -8.58
C CYS A 188 17.14 5.71 -7.60
N ARG A 189 17.83 6.79 -8.00
CA ARG A 189 18.89 7.39 -7.17
C ARG A 189 18.31 8.09 -5.94
N THR A 190 18.71 7.64 -4.76
CA THR A 190 18.19 8.09 -3.45
C THR A 190 18.38 9.58 -3.16
N HIS A 191 19.37 10.23 -3.76
CA HIS A 191 19.74 11.61 -3.43
C HIS A 191 18.67 12.68 -3.78
N ARG A 192 17.68 12.36 -4.62
CA ARG A 192 16.66 13.33 -5.07
C ARG A 192 15.76 13.81 -3.93
N TYR A 193 15.43 12.93 -2.98
CA TYR A 193 14.51 13.24 -1.87
C TYR A 193 15.20 13.25 -0.50
N THR A 194 16.53 13.13 -0.44
CA THR A 194 17.32 13.27 0.80
C THR A 194 17.79 14.70 1.06
N SER A 195 17.35 15.68 0.25
CA SER A 195 17.73 17.08 0.43
C SER A 195 17.20 17.64 1.75
N SER A 196 17.98 18.53 2.35
CA SER A 196 17.83 19.16 3.67
C SER A 196 16.50 19.88 3.95
N THR A 197 15.56 19.91 3.00
CA THR A 197 14.20 20.45 3.14
C THR A 197 13.25 19.55 3.94
N LEU A 198 13.56 18.27 4.13
CA LEU A 198 12.77 17.36 4.98
C LEU A 198 13.19 17.37 6.46
N ARG A 199 14.36 17.94 6.80
CA ARG A 199 14.96 17.89 8.15
C ARG A 199 14.36 18.88 9.15
N LYS A 200 13.05 18.85 9.38
CA LYS A 200 12.45 19.59 10.51
C LYS A 200 11.67 18.63 11.40
N ARG A 201 12.21 18.42 12.61
CA ARG A 201 11.60 17.63 13.68
C ARG A 201 10.17 18.11 13.96
N GLY A 202 9.19 17.29 13.60
CA GLY A 202 7.77 17.47 13.93
C GLY A 202 6.94 16.37 13.24
N SER A 203 5.84 15.95 13.86
CA SER A 203 4.92 14.92 13.33
C SER A 203 4.03 15.48 12.22
N HIS A 204 4.62 15.86 11.09
CA HIS A 204 3.94 16.54 10.00
C HIS A 204 3.47 15.57 8.93
N LEU A 205 2.27 15.81 8.39
CA LEU A 205 1.77 15.03 7.27
C LEU A 205 2.64 15.31 6.03
N PHE A 206 3.22 14.24 5.50
CA PHE A 206 3.87 14.17 4.21
C PHE A 206 3.02 13.36 3.25
N ALA A 207 2.85 13.84 2.02
CA ALA A 207 2.17 13.11 0.95
C ALA A 207 2.94 13.24 -0.36
N MET A 208 3.23 12.10 -0.97
CA MET A 208 3.96 11.98 -2.24
C MET A 208 3.14 11.19 -3.25
N HIS A 209 2.95 11.78 -4.41
CA HIS A 209 2.29 11.15 -5.55
C HIS A 209 3.31 10.45 -6.42
N PHE A 210 2.97 9.22 -6.82
CA PHE A 210 3.68 8.41 -7.79
C PHE A 210 2.73 8.15 -8.96
N PRO A 211 3.04 8.62 -10.18
CA PRO A 211 2.16 8.45 -11.32
C PRO A 211 2.13 6.99 -11.79
N ALA A 212 0.98 6.56 -12.33
CA ALA A 212 0.93 5.32 -13.10
C ALA A 212 1.66 5.50 -14.44
N LEU A 213 2.14 4.38 -14.99
CA LEU A 213 2.69 4.35 -16.33
C LEU A 213 1.59 4.01 -17.36
N PRO A 214 1.67 4.55 -18.58
CA PRO A 214 0.77 4.14 -19.66
C PRO A 214 0.85 2.62 -19.88
N ALA A 215 -0.31 1.97 -19.99
CA ALA A 215 -0.43 0.55 -20.26
C ALA A 215 -1.67 0.29 -21.12
N THR A 216 -1.54 -0.63 -22.08
CA THR A 216 -2.68 -1.19 -22.79
C THR A 216 -3.29 -2.27 -21.91
N VAL A 217 -4.44 -1.97 -21.30
CA VAL A 217 -5.05 -2.82 -20.28
C VAL A 217 -5.58 -4.10 -20.92
N GLY A 218 -5.01 -5.24 -20.53
CA GLY A 218 -5.58 -6.56 -20.77
C GLY A 218 -6.61 -6.92 -19.70
N ARG A 219 -6.21 -6.88 -18.42
CA ARG A 219 -7.07 -7.14 -17.27
C ARG A 219 -6.66 -6.27 -16.08
N VAL A 220 -7.65 -5.75 -15.34
CA VAL A 220 -7.42 -4.93 -14.13
C VAL A 220 -7.27 -5.74 -12.84
N GLY A 221 -7.82 -6.96 -12.81
CA GLY A 221 -7.76 -7.85 -11.64
C GLY A 221 -6.31 -8.20 -11.28
N GLY A 222 -5.95 -8.06 -10.00
CA GLY A 222 -4.62 -8.40 -9.47
C GLY A 222 -3.57 -7.28 -9.56
N ALA A 223 -3.87 -6.14 -10.20
CA ALA A 223 -2.93 -5.02 -10.26
C ALA A 223 -2.61 -4.45 -8.86
N GLY A 224 -3.60 -4.35 -7.97
CA GLY A 224 -3.42 -3.96 -6.57
C GLY A 224 -2.56 -4.96 -5.78
N ASP A 225 -2.81 -6.27 -5.98
CA ASP A 225 -2.04 -7.34 -5.33
C ASP A 225 -0.57 -7.31 -5.80
N CYS A 226 -0.33 -7.10 -7.10
CA CYS A 226 1.01 -6.97 -7.65
C CYS A 226 1.71 -5.69 -7.17
N LEU A 227 0.96 -4.60 -6.95
CA LEU A 227 1.48 -3.40 -6.32
C LEU A 227 1.99 -3.70 -4.90
N ALA A 228 1.15 -4.30 -4.05
CA ALA A 228 1.54 -4.68 -2.70
C ALA A 228 2.72 -5.67 -2.70
N GLY A 229 2.69 -6.67 -3.57
CA GLY A 229 3.76 -7.65 -3.74
C GLY A 229 5.09 -7.02 -4.16
N GLY A 230 5.08 -6.12 -5.15
CA GLY A 230 6.27 -5.41 -5.61
C GLY A 230 6.87 -4.48 -4.54
N VAL A 231 6.02 -3.80 -3.76
CA VAL A 231 6.47 -3.01 -2.61
C VAL A 231 7.14 -3.90 -1.57
N LEU A 232 6.48 -4.99 -1.15
CA LEU A 232 6.99 -5.87 -0.12
C LEU A 232 8.28 -6.60 -0.54
N ALA A 233 8.35 -7.07 -1.78
CA ALA A 233 9.57 -7.67 -2.33
C ALA A 233 10.75 -6.69 -2.30
N SER A 234 10.49 -5.43 -2.65
CA SER A 234 11.50 -4.36 -2.64
C SER A 234 11.97 -4.00 -1.23
N LEU A 235 11.03 -3.85 -0.28
CA LEU A 235 11.33 -3.59 1.13
C LEU A 235 12.16 -4.73 1.73
N CYS A 236 11.78 -5.99 1.47
CA CYS A 236 12.54 -7.17 1.90
C CYS A 236 13.95 -7.23 1.31
N SER A 237 14.15 -6.62 0.13
CA SER A 237 15.45 -6.50 -0.55
C SER A 237 16.31 -5.33 -0.05
N GLY A 238 15.78 -4.52 0.88
CA GLY A 238 16.49 -3.37 1.48
C GLY A 238 16.32 -2.05 0.72
N LEU A 239 15.37 -1.96 -0.22
CA LEU A 239 15.05 -0.69 -0.89
C LEU A 239 14.26 0.24 0.05
N SER A 240 14.43 1.55 -0.14
CA SER A 240 13.62 2.54 0.58
C SER A 240 12.14 2.44 0.20
N ILE A 241 11.26 3.02 1.02
CA ILE A 241 9.81 3.00 0.71
C ILE A 241 9.47 3.65 -0.61
N MET A 242 10.11 4.76 -0.95
CA MET A 242 9.83 5.47 -2.21
C MET A 242 10.27 4.64 -3.42
N GLN A 243 11.43 3.97 -3.33
CA GLN A 243 11.87 3.02 -4.37
C GLN A 243 10.91 1.83 -4.45
N SER A 244 10.46 1.33 -3.32
CA SER A 244 9.56 0.18 -3.23
C SER A 244 8.18 0.47 -3.81
N VAL A 245 7.63 1.67 -3.57
CA VAL A 245 6.37 2.13 -4.21
C VAL A 245 6.53 2.23 -5.72
N ALA A 246 7.67 2.74 -6.21
CA ALA A 246 7.92 2.79 -7.64
C ALA A 246 7.98 1.39 -8.28
N VAL A 247 8.63 0.42 -7.62
CA VAL A 247 8.63 -0.98 -8.06
C VAL A 247 7.23 -1.59 -7.99
N GLY A 248 6.44 -1.29 -6.95
CA GLY A 248 5.05 -1.72 -6.85
C GLY A 248 4.21 -1.24 -8.04
N ILE A 249 4.33 0.02 -8.42
CA ILE A 249 3.61 0.56 -9.59
C ILE A 249 4.09 -0.10 -10.89
N ALA A 250 5.38 -0.35 -11.05
CA ALA A 250 5.91 -1.10 -12.19
C ALA A 250 5.37 -2.54 -12.23
N ALA A 251 5.29 -3.20 -11.08
CA ALA A 251 4.74 -4.55 -10.95
C ALA A 251 3.23 -4.60 -11.28
N ALA A 252 2.49 -3.58 -10.85
CA ALA A 252 1.08 -3.40 -11.19
C ALA A 252 0.88 -3.17 -12.69
N LYS A 253 1.72 -2.33 -13.32
CA LYS A 253 1.71 -2.12 -14.78
C LYS A 253 1.92 -3.44 -15.51
N ALA A 254 2.90 -4.25 -15.13
CA ALA A 254 3.14 -5.55 -15.75
C ALA A 254 1.94 -6.51 -15.60
N ALA A 255 1.23 -6.47 -14.46
CA ALA A 255 0.01 -7.24 -14.25
C ALA A 255 -1.12 -6.81 -15.20
N LEU A 256 -1.23 -5.50 -15.50
CA LEU A 256 -2.23 -4.99 -16.44
C LEU A 256 -2.00 -5.44 -17.88
N LEU A 257 -0.77 -5.85 -18.24
CA LEU A 257 -0.39 -6.26 -19.59
C LEU A 257 -0.65 -7.76 -19.88
N VAL A 258 -1.03 -8.54 -18.87
CA VAL A 258 -1.29 -9.98 -18.99
C VAL A 258 -2.76 -10.31 -18.69
N GLU A 259 -3.20 -11.50 -19.09
CA GLU A 259 -4.58 -11.95 -18.86
C GLU A 259 -4.79 -12.59 -17.47
N THR A 260 -3.70 -12.94 -16.78
CA THR A 260 -3.70 -13.50 -15.42
C THR A 260 -3.63 -12.40 -14.36
N ASN A 261 -4.04 -12.69 -13.11
CA ASN A 261 -3.97 -11.70 -12.02
C ASN A 261 -2.51 -11.30 -11.66
N VAL A 262 -1.56 -12.19 -11.93
CA VAL A 262 -0.13 -11.99 -11.70
C VAL A 262 0.63 -12.49 -12.94
N PRO A 263 1.61 -11.75 -13.48
CA PRO A 263 2.49 -12.25 -14.52
C PRO A 263 3.22 -13.53 -14.10
N HIS A 264 3.39 -14.48 -15.02
CA HIS A 264 4.15 -15.70 -14.74
C HIS A 264 5.62 -15.43 -14.41
N GLN A 265 6.17 -14.35 -14.96
CA GLN A 265 7.53 -13.91 -14.72
C GLN A 265 7.61 -12.40 -14.86
N TYR A 266 8.50 -11.78 -14.07
CA TYR A 266 8.88 -10.39 -14.22
C TYR A 266 10.25 -10.31 -14.88
N ASP A 267 10.36 -9.53 -15.96
CA ASP A 267 11.66 -9.08 -16.47
C ASP A 267 12.18 -7.99 -15.52
N LEU A 268 13.23 -8.32 -14.75
CA LEU A 268 13.81 -7.42 -13.76
C LEU A 268 14.37 -6.13 -14.38
N THR A 269 14.85 -6.18 -15.63
CA THR A 269 15.39 -4.99 -16.30
C THR A 269 14.26 -4.04 -16.65
N ALA A 270 13.22 -4.54 -17.31
CA ALA A 270 12.05 -3.75 -17.68
C ALA A 270 11.31 -3.21 -16.43
N LEU A 271 11.16 -4.06 -15.39
CA LEU A 271 10.58 -3.66 -14.11
C LEU A 271 11.36 -2.52 -13.47
N ALA A 272 12.69 -2.61 -13.46
CA ALA A 272 13.53 -1.58 -12.87
C ALA A 272 13.50 -0.29 -13.70
N ASP A 273 13.49 -0.36 -15.04
CA ASP A 273 13.35 0.81 -15.93
C ASP A 273 12.02 1.54 -15.66
N ASP A 274 10.92 0.79 -15.58
CA ASP A 274 9.60 1.33 -15.23
C ASP A 274 9.59 1.95 -13.82
N ALA A 275 10.20 1.28 -12.84
CA ALA A 275 10.35 1.84 -11.50
C ALA A 275 11.16 3.14 -11.50
N GLY A 276 12.23 3.22 -12.32
CA GLY A 276 13.01 4.43 -12.53
C GLY A 276 12.15 5.58 -13.05
N ALA A 277 11.35 5.34 -14.09
CA ALA A 277 10.45 6.34 -14.66
C ALA A 277 9.40 6.84 -13.65
N VAL A 278 8.79 5.93 -12.88
CA VAL A 278 7.83 6.29 -11.82
C VAL A 278 8.51 7.12 -10.73
N TYR A 279 9.69 6.69 -10.29
CA TYR A 279 10.46 7.36 -9.23
C TYR A 279 10.92 8.76 -9.67
N ASP A 280 11.31 8.93 -10.93
CA ASP A 280 11.71 10.22 -11.50
C ASP A 280 10.54 11.19 -11.62
N ALA A 281 9.34 10.68 -11.91
CA ALA A 281 8.13 11.49 -12.05
C ALA A 281 7.38 11.72 -10.72
N ALA A 282 7.82 11.10 -9.63
CA ALA A 282 7.16 11.22 -8.33
C ALA A 282 7.35 12.63 -7.74
N ARG A 283 6.29 13.16 -7.12
CA ARG A 283 6.26 14.56 -6.64
C ARG A 283 5.56 14.69 -5.30
N VAL A 284 6.02 15.65 -4.50
CA VAL A 284 5.36 16.01 -3.24
C VAL A 284 4.05 16.74 -3.56
N VAL A 285 2.93 16.21 -3.07
CA VAL A 285 1.60 16.84 -3.24
C VAL A 285 1.17 17.62 -2.00
N PHE A 286 1.73 17.27 -0.84
CA PHE A 286 1.52 18.03 0.40
C PHE A 286 2.68 17.82 1.37
N GLN A 287 3.12 18.92 1.97
CA GLN A 287 4.01 18.92 3.12
C GLN A 287 3.53 20.05 4.04
N GLU A 288 3.23 19.73 5.29
CA GLU A 288 2.78 20.74 6.24
C GLU A 288 3.92 21.75 6.53
N SER A 289 3.64 23.05 6.34
CA SER A 289 4.60 24.12 6.59
C SER A 289 4.55 24.57 8.06
N LEU A 290 5.72 24.75 8.67
CA LEU A 290 5.85 25.43 9.97
C LEU A 290 5.56 26.92 9.79
N LEU A 291 4.38 27.35 10.23
CA LEU A 291 4.11 28.74 10.63
C LEU A 291 3.88 28.76 12.15
#